data_AF-A0A7X4I1Z1-F1
#
_entry.id   AF-A0A7X4I1Z1-F1
#
_cell.length_a   1.000
_cell.length_b   1.000
_cell.length_c   1.000
_cell.angle_alpha   90.00
_cell.angle_beta   90.00
_cell.angle_gamma   90.00
#
_symmetry.space_group_name_H-M   'P 1'
#
loop_
_entity.id
_entity.type
_entity.pdbx_description
1 polymer ?
#
loop_
_entity_poly.entity_id
_entity_poly.type
_entity_poly.pdbx_seq_one_letter_code
_entity_poly.pdbx_strand_id
1 'polypeptide(L)'
;MTTPTSNADSSGDAGTGRTPGTPVTARAVSLQWCLGGLLAAPFAILPHEVGHYLVLLAFGVPDLTLHYVAVTWDLREFWEAIQRADFDGANAVVPVWAVALSDAMGPIVTYAIVAGCCYACARWRPLPVFVAVAVLSQLRIRAGVNHVVREALGIDRPANFDELRVAVLTGIPVEALVGFALLTLLVSVAWLSRFLPPGRRLVAVASMTVGMAVSLYLYAGVIGPWLLP
;
A
#
# COMPACT_ATOMS: atom_id res chain seq x y z
N MET A 1 -75.84 -39.44 -7.55
CA MET A 1 -74.60 -39.21 -8.32
C MET A 1 -73.66 -38.43 -7.40
N THR A 2 -72.69 -39.13 -6.85
CA THR A 2 -71.71 -38.66 -5.86
C THR A 2 -70.41 -38.32 -6.57
N THR A 3 -69.85 -37.14 -6.29
CA THR A 3 -68.40 -36.91 -6.36
C THR A 3 -67.98 -35.85 -5.35
N PRO A 4 -66.78 -35.97 -4.75
CA PRO A 4 -66.45 -35.47 -3.43
C PRO A 4 -65.51 -34.25 -3.44
N THR A 5 -65.41 -33.64 -2.27
CA THR A 5 -64.43 -32.63 -1.83
C THR A 5 -63.00 -33.16 -1.78
N SER A 6 -62.01 -32.34 -2.20
CA SER A 6 -60.66 -32.09 -1.63
C SER A 6 -59.74 -31.51 -2.75
N ASN A 7 -58.66 -30.75 -2.56
CA ASN A 7 -57.67 -30.66 -1.49
C ASN A 7 -57.20 -29.21 -1.31
N ALA A 8 -56.97 -28.85 -0.05
CA ALA A 8 -55.95 -27.90 0.34
C ALA A 8 -54.58 -28.59 0.24
N ASP A 9 -53.61 -27.94 -0.39
CA ASP A 9 -52.19 -28.30 -0.30
C ASP A 9 -51.40 -26.98 -0.24
N SER A 10 -51.04 -26.56 0.97
CA SER A 10 -49.74 -26.84 1.61
C SER A 10 -48.66 -25.86 1.10
N SER A 11 -48.76 -24.63 1.62
CA SER A 11 -47.68 -23.67 1.71
C SER A 11 -46.53 -24.25 2.53
N GLY A 12 -45.66 -25.01 1.86
CA GLY A 12 -44.37 -25.44 2.36
C GLY A 12 -43.42 -24.25 2.38
N ASP A 13 -43.59 -23.34 3.35
CA ASP A 13 -42.57 -22.40 3.75
C ASP A 13 -41.48 -23.22 4.48
N ALA A 14 -40.61 -23.83 3.69
CA ALA A 14 -39.44 -24.53 4.16
C ALA A 14 -38.49 -23.49 4.74
N GLY A 15 -38.75 -23.16 6.01
CA GLY A 15 -37.92 -22.33 6.85
C GLY A 15 -36.48 -22.81 6.75
N THR A 16 -35.67 -22.07 6.01
CA THR A 16 -34.23 -22.15 6.09
C THR A 16 -33.87 -21.72 7.50
N GLY A 17 -33.72 -22.68 8.40
CA GLY A 17 -33.24 -22.54 9.76
C GLY A 17 -31.81 -21.99 9.77
N ARG A 18 -31.63 -20.73 9.34
CA ARG A 18 -30.54 -19.91 9.80
C ARG A 18 -30.79 -19.70 11.29
N THR A 19 -30.19 -20.58 12.08
CA THR A 19 -29.91 -20.29 13.47
C THR A 19 -29.42 -18.84 13.56
N PRO A 20 -30.01 -17.99 14.41
CA PRO A 20 -29.56 -16.61 14.56
C PRO A 20 -28.09 -16.66 14.94
N GLY A 21 -27.21 -16.37 13.98
CA GLY A 21 -25.77 -16.35 14.20
C GLY A 21 -25.53 -15.44 15.40
N THR A 22 -24.80 -15.93 16.39
CA THR A 22 -24.46 -15.15 17.57
C THR A 22 -23.96 -13.78 17.13
N PRO A 23 -24.56 -12.67 17.61
CA PRO A 23 -24.18 -11.35 17.15
C PRO A 23 -22.69 -11.19 17.44
N VAL A 24 -21.88 -11.08 16.38
CA VAL A 24 -20.44 -10.78 16.51
C VAL A 24 -20.35 -9.56 17.42
N THR A 25 -19.50 -9.54 18.44
CA THR A 25 -19.42 -8.39 19.36
C THR A 25 -18.52 -7.31 18.78
N ALA A 26 -18.74 -6.04 19.16
CA ALA A 26 -17.87 -4.94 18.72
C ALA A 26 -16.40 -5.18 19.10
N ARG A 27 -16.18 -5.85 20.25
CA ARG A 27 -14.87 -6.29 20.73
C ARG A 27 -14.19 -7.28 19.79
N ALA A 28 -14.92 -8.28 19.28
CA ALA A 28 -14.37 -9.25 18.33
C ALA A 28 -13.94 -8.57 17.02
N VAL A 29 -14.77 -7.66 16.50
CA VAL A 29 -14.41 -6.86 15.31
C VAL A 29 -13.17 -6.01 15.58
N SER A 30 -13.14 -5.28 16.69
CA SER A 30 -11.99 -4.44 17.04
C SER A 30 -10.68 -5.23 17.09
N LEU A 31 -10.68 -6.37 17.80
CA LEU A 31 -9.49 -7.21 17.92
C LEU A 31 -9.04 -7.76 16.57
N GLN A 32 -9.98 -8.32 15.77
CA GLN A 32 -9.65 -8.90 14.47
C GLN A 32 -9.03 -7.87 13.51
N TRP A 33 -9.57 -6.65 13.45
CA TRP A 33 -9.07 -5.59 12.58
C TRP A 33 -7.77 -4.97 13.09
N CYS A 34 -7.61 -4.86 14.41
CA CYS A 34 -6.34 -4.45 15.01
C CYS A 34 -5.22 -5.46 14.70
N LEU A 35 -5.47 -6.76 14.90
CA LEU A 35 -4.52 -7.83 14.58
C LEU A 35 -4.17 -7.86 13.09
N GLY A 36 -5.15 -7.64 12.20
CA GLY A 36 -4.88 -7.51 10.77
C GLY A 36 -3.96 -6.32 10.45
N GLY A 37 -4.11 -5.20 11.15
CA GLY A 37 -3.25 -4.03 11.03
C GLY A 37 -1.81 -4.26 11.50
N LEU A 38 -1.58 -5.13 12.49
CA LEU A 38 -0.24 -5.38 13.05
C LEU A 38 0.78 -5.95 12.05
N LEU A 39 0.31 -6.61 10.99
CA LEU A 39 1.17 -7.16 9.96
C LEU A 39 1.40 -6.20 8.79
N ALA A 40 0.70 -5.06 8.75
CA ALA A 40 0.69 -4.22 7.56
C ALA A 40 2.07 -3.66 7.21
N ALA A 41 2.84 -3.15 8.18
CA ALA A 41 4.09 -2.44 7.91
C ALA A 41 5.17 -3.29 7.22
N PRO A 42 5.54 -4.49 7.71
CA PRO A 42 6.55 -5.30 7.03
C PRO A 42 6.12 -5.71 5.62
N PHE A 43 4.84 -6.06 5.40
CA PHE A 43 4.34 -6.44 4.09
C PHE A 43 4.12 -5.25 3.14
N ALA A 44 4.02 -4.03 3.66
CA ALA A 44 3.88 -2.83 2.87
C ALA A 44 5.23 -2.21 2.48
N ILE A 45 6.18 -2.19 3.41
CA ILE A 45 7.44 -1.45 3.26
C ILE A 45 8.52 -2.34 2.63
N LEU A 46 8.77 -3.53 3.17
CA LEU A 46 9.91 -4.33 2.75
C LEU A 46 9.85 -4.71 1.25
N PRO A 47 8.72 -5.19 0.69
CA PRO A 47 8.65 -5.48 -0.73
C PRO A 47 8.91 -4.27 -1.63
N HIS A 48 8.49 -3.08 -1.19
CA HIS A 48 8.73 -1.84 -1.92
C HIS A 48 10.23 -1.55 -2.01
N GLU A 49 10.94 -1.62 -0.88
CA GLU A 49 12.39 -1.43 -0.84
C GLU A 49 13.14 -2.51 -1.61
N VAL A 50 12.67 -3.76 -1.55
CA VAL A 50 13.18 -4.86 -2.37
C VAL A 50 13.02 -4.55 -3.87
N GLY A 51 11.94 -3.88 -4.28
CA GLY A 51 11.73 -3.43 -5.65
C GLY A 51 12.86 -2.50 -6.13
N HIS A 52 13.19 -1.46 -5.35
CA HIS A 52 14.34 -0.59 -5.65
C HIS A 52 15.65 -1.39 -5.70
N TYR A 53 15.90 -2.19 -4.66
CA TYR A 53 17.14 -2.94 -4.50
C TYR A 53 17.41 -3.90 -5.66
N LEU A 54 16.41 -4.66 -6.11
CA LEU A 54 16.58 -5.65 -7.17
C LEU A 54 16.95 -5.01 -8.52
N VAL A 55 16.45 -3.80 -8.81
CA VAL A 55 16.83 -3.08 -10.03
C VAL A 55 18.29 -2.65 -9.95
N LEU A 56 18.70 -1.97 -8.88
CA LEU A 56 20.09 -1.51 -8.71
C LEU A 56 21.07 -2.70 -8.67
N LEU A 57 20.67 -3.81 -8.05
CA LEU A 57 21.45 -5.05 -8.04
C LEU A 57 21.62 -5.62 -9.45
N ALA A 58 20.55 -5.66 -10.25
CA ALA A 58 20.61 -6.17 -11.63
C ALA A 58 21.52 -5.35 -12.54
N PHE A 59 21.73 -4.06 -12.23
CA PHE A 59 22.64 -3.17 -12.93
C PHE A 59 24.04 -3.08 -12.30
N GLY A 60 24.32 -3.87 -11.26
CA GLY A 60 25.66 -3.97 -10.67
C GLY A 60 26.11 -2.71 -9.94
N VAL A 61 25.18 -1.96 -9.34
CA VAL A 61 25.52 -0.76 -8.55
C VAL A 61 26.34 -1.17 -7.32
N PRO A 62 27.54 -0.58 -7.11
CA PRO A 62 28.39 -0.92 -5.98
C PRO A 62 27.84 -0.40 -4.65
N ASP A 63 28.31 -0.99 -3.54
CA ASP A 63 27.99 -0.58 -2.16
C ASP A 63 26.49 -0.51 -1.83
N LEU A 64 25.69 -1.32 -2.55
CA LEU A 64 24.25 -1.37 -2.41
C LEU A 64 23.84 -2.10 -1.13
N THR A 65 23.13 -1.39 -0.25
CA THR A 65 22.61 -1.94 1.01
C THR A 65 21.09 -1.81 1.08
N LEU A 66 20.41 -2.93 1.29
CA LEU A 66 18.98 -2.96 1.61
C LEU A 66 18.79 -2.73 3.11
N HIS A 67 18.18 -1.61 3.45
CA HIS A 67 17.74 -1.31 4.81
C HIS A 67 16.26 -1.66 4.97
N TYR A 68 15.81 -1.76 6.22
CA TYR A 68 14.41 -2.12 6.52
C TYR A 68 13.37 -1.08 6.03
N VAL A 69 13.78 0.16 5.75
CA VAL A 69 12.91 1.26 5.28
C VAL A 69 13.47 2.05 4.09
N ALA A 70 14.62 1.64 3.55
CA ALA A 70 15.30 2.36 2.48
C ALA A 70 16.25 1.43 1.72
N VAL A 71 16.70 1.88 0.55
CA VAL A 71 17.88 1.33 -0.13
C VAL A 71 18.94 2.43 -0.19
N THR A 72 20.17 2.11 0.20
CA THR A 72 21.30 3.05 0.15
C THR A 72 22.40 2.51 -0.76
N TRP A 73 23.12 3.44 -1.39
CA TRP A 73 24.33 3.25 -2.17
C TRP A 73 25.03 4.61 -2.27
N ASP A 74 26.29 4.67 -2.71
CA ASP A 74 27.00 5.94 -2.85
C ASP A 74 26.45 6.76 -4.02
N LEU A 75 25.50 7.61 -3.66
CA LEU A 75 24.69 8.40 -4.57
C LEU A 75 25.23 9.80 -4.83
N ARG A 76 26.30 10.19 -4.13
CA ARG A 76 26.69 11.59 -4.04
C ARG A 76 27.17 12.12 -5.38
N GLU A 77 28.12 11.44 -6.01
CA GLU A 77 28.67 11.85 -7.31
C GLU A 77 27.60 11.87 -8.40
N PHE A 78 26.68 10.89 -8.39
CA PHE A 78 25.55 10.83 -9.31
C PHE A 78 24.61 12.03 -9.14
N TRP A 79 24.11 12.31 -7.93
CA TRP A 79 23.18 13.42 -7.73
C TRP A 79 23.84 14.79 -7.93
N GLU A 80 25.12 14.95 -7.57
CA GLU A 80 25.87 16.18 -7.87
C GLU A 80 25.97 16.42 -9.39
N ALA A 81 26.16 15.37 -10.20
CA ALA A 81 26.13 15.47 -11.65
C ALA A 81 24.72 15.82 -12.18
N ILE A 82 23.67 15.16 -11.68
CA ILE A 82 22.27 15.48 -12.03
C ILE A 82 21.91 16.93 -11.68
N GLN A 83 22.31 17.43 -10.51
CA GLN A 83 22.06 18.83 -10.09
C GLN A 83 22.75 19.85 -11.00
N ARG A 84 23.89 19.49 -11.58
CA ARG A 84 24.61 20.31 -12.56
C ARG A 84 24.10 20.14 -14.00
N ALA A 85 23.06 19.34 -14.21
CA ALA A 85 22.58 18.90 -15.52
C ALA A 85 23.67 18.20 -16.38
N ASP A 86 24.66 17.59 -15.72
CA ASP A 86 25.72 16.80 -16.34
C ASP A 86 25.30 15.33 -16.40
N PHE A 87 24.44 15.01 -17.37
CA PHE A 87 23.93 13.65 -17.55
C PHE A 87 25.00 12.67 -18.03
N ASP A 88 26.02 13.14 -18.75
CA ASP A 88 27.14 12.29 -19.19
C ASP A 88 28.01 11.88 -18.00
N GLY A 89 28.32 12.83 -17.11
CA GLY A 89 28.99 12.55 -15.84
C GLY A 89 28.17 11.62 -14.93
N ALA A 90 26.85 11.80 -14.87
CA ALA A 90 25.98 10.89 -14.13
C ALA A 90 26.01 9.45 -14.69
N ASN A 91 25.91 9.32 -16.03
CA ASN A 91 25.97 8.02 -16.71
C ASN A 91 27.32 7.31 -16.56
N ALA A 92 28.41 8.05 -16.34
CA ALA A 92 29.71 7.48 -16.04
C ALA A 92 29.78 6.81 -14.66
N VAL A 93 28.93 7.22 -13.71
CA VAL A 93 28.77 6.58 -12.39
C VAL A 93 27.82 5.39 -12.50
N VAL A 94 26.59 5.64 -12.96
CA VAL A 94 25.57 4.60 -13.19
C VAL A 94 24.61 5.08 -14.29
N PRO A 95 24.07 4.18 -15.13
CA PRO A 95 23.09 4.59 -16.14
C PRO A 95 21.89 5.31 -15.50
N VAL A 96 21.63 6.54 -15.93
CA VAL A 96 20.55 7.40 -15.40
C VAL A 96 19.19 6.70 -15.45
N TRP A 97 18.93 5.99 -16.54
CA TRP A 97 17.68 5.25 -16.73
C TRP A 97 17.54 4.08 -15.75
N ALA A 98 18.64 3.47 -15.31
CA ALA A 98 18.61 2.37 -14.33
C ALA A 98 18.22 2.89 -12.94
N VAL A 99 18.72 4.07 -12.56
CA VAL A 99 18.31 4.75 -11.32
C VAL A 99 16.84 5.19 -11.40
N ALA A 100 16.42 5.75 -12.53
CA ALA A 100 15.01 6.12 -12.75
C ALA A 100 14.08 4.89 -12.66
N LEU A 101 14.48 3.77 -13.26
CA LEU A 101 13.74 2.51 -13.18
C LEU A 101 13.70 1.99 -11.74
N SER A 102 14.82 2.07 -11.01
CA SER A 102 14.87 1.69 -9.60
C SER A 102 13.87 2.52 -8.80
N ASP A 103 13.93 3.84 -8.88
CA ASP A 103 13.02 4.75 -8.16
C ASP A 103 11.55 4.51 -8.55
N ALA A 104 11.27 4.12 -9.79
CA ALA A 104 9.91 3.72 -10.19
C ALA A 104 9.48 2.35 -9.66
N MET A 105 10.42 1.43 -9.43
CA MET A 105 10.12 0.03 -9.10
C MET A 105 9.48 -0.13 -7.73
N GLY A 106 9.88 0.66 -6.73
CA GLY A 106 9.23 0.67 -5.42
C GLY A 106 7.72 0.94 -5.54
N PRO A 107 7.29 2.08 -6.12
CA PRO A 107 5.89 2.36 -6.40
C PRO A 107 5.19 1.29 -7.25
N ILE A 108 5.84 0.74 -8.28
CA ILE A 108 5.29 -0.35 -9.10
C ILE A 108 4.97 -1.59 -8.24
N VAL A 109 5.89 -2.00 -7.37
CA VAL A 109 5.68 -3.10 -6.43
C VAL A 109 4.56 -2.79 -5.45
N THR A 110 4.47 -1.56 -4.94
CA THR A 110 3.34 -1.10 -4.14
C THR A 110 2.01 -1.29 -4.88
N TYR A 111 1.91 -0.88 -6.15
CA TYR A 111 0.69 -1.06 -6.93
C TYR A 111 0.34 -2.53 -7.16
N ALA A 112 1.35 -3.38 -7.40
CA ALA A 112 1.15 -4.81 -7.52
C ALA A 112 0.61 -5.44 -6.22
N ILE A 113 1.11 -5.00 -5.05
CA ILE A 113 0.63 -5.44 -3.73
C ILE A 113 -0.82 -5.00 -3.51
N VAL A 114 -1.14 -3.74 -3.82
CA VAL A 114 -2.50 -3.22 -3.70
C VAL A 114 -3.47 -3.99 -4.60
N ALA A 115 -3.11 -4.22 -5.86
CA ALA A 115 -3.89 -5.02 -6.80
C ALA A 115 -4.07 -6.46 -6.29
N GLY A 116 -3.00 -7.07 -5.78
CA GLY A 116 -3.03 -8.40 -5.16
C GLY A 116 -3.97 -8.48 -3.94
N CYS A 117 -3.94 -7.48 -3.06
CA CYS A 117 -4.85 -7.39 -1.92
C CYS A 117 -6.31 -7.20 -2.35
N CYS A 118 -6.58 -6.34 -3.33
CA CYS A 118 -7.91 -6.17 -3.91
C CYS A 118 -8.44 -7.47 -4.52
N TYR A 119 -7.61 -8.17 -5.29
CA TYR A 119 -7.93 -9.48 -5.86
C TYR A 119 -8.18 -10.52 -4.75
N ALA A 120 -7.33 -10.53 -3.72
CA ALA A 120 -7.45 -11.45 -2.59
C ALA A 120 -8.79 -11.26 -1.84
N CYS A 121 -9.19 -10.02 -1.58
CA CYS A 121 -10.48 -9.71 -0.98
C CYS A 121 -11.66 -10.08 -1.88
N ALA A 122 -11.53 -9.97 -3.20
CA ALA A 122 -12.58 -10.34 -4.15
C ALA A 122 -12.73 -11.87 -4.29
N ARG A 123 -11.61 -12.61 -4.29
CA ARG A 123 -11.59 -14.05 -4.57
C ARG A 123 -11.77 -14.92 -3.32
N TRP A 124 -11.27 -14.44 -2.18
CA TRP A 124 -11.33 -15.14 -0.90
C TRP A 124 -12.17 -14.37 0.11
N ARG A 125 -12.29 -14.89 1.34
CA ARG A 125 -12.93 -14.14 2.42
C ARG A 125 -12.10 -12.87 2.70
N PRO A 126 -12.74 -11.71 2.87
CA PRO A 126 -12.01 -10.48 3.16
C PRO A 126 -11.33 -10.58 4.52
N LEU A 127 -10.01 -10.76 4.49
CA LEU A 127 -9.21 -10.74 5.70
C LEU A 127 -8.77 -9.29 5.97
N PRO A 128 -8.88 -8.79 7.22
CA PRO A 128 -8.47 -7.43 7.58
C PRO A 128 -7.03 -7.09 7.21
N VAL A 129 -6.14 -8.09 7.20
CA VAL A 129 -4.74 -7.91 6.81
C VAL A 129 -4.58 -7.38 5.38
N PHE A 130 -5.36 -7.87 4.41
CA PHE A 130 -5.24 -7.41 3.02
C PHE A 130 -5.68 -5.95 2.87
N VAL A 131 -6.74 -5.55 3.59
CA VAL A 131 -7.19 -4.16 3.60
C VAL A 131 -6.13 -3.27 4.25
N ALA A 132 -5.58 -3.69 5.39
CA ALA A 132 -4.57 -2.92 6.10
C ALA A 132 -3.27 -2.76 5.30
N VAL A 133 -2.76 -3.84 4.69
CA VAL A 133 -1.58 -3.81 3.82
C VAL A 133 -1.82 -2.87 2.64
N ALA A 134 -2.93 -3.02 1.91
CA ALA A 134 -3.23 -2.17 0.74
C ALA A 134 -3.32 -0.68 1.10
N VAL A 135 -3.93 -0.34 2.24
CA VAL A 135 -4.02 1.04 2.72
C VAL A 135 -2.63 1.56 3.11
N LEU A 136 -1.88 0.80 3.90
CA LEU A 136 -0.58 1.23 4.41
C LEU A 136 0.47 1.38 3.30
N SER A 137 0.52 0.46 2.33
CA SER A 137 1.43 0.51 1.17
C SER A 137 1.34 1.81 0.39
N GLN A 138 0.20 2.50 0.45
CA GLN A 138 -0.04 3.73 -0.29
C GLN A 138 0.13 4.99 0.57
N LEU A 139 0.30 4.90 1.90
CA LEU A 139 0.46 6.09 2.76
C LEU A 139 1.71 6.91 2.43
N ARG A 140 2.68 6.35 1.71
CA ARG A 140 3.86 7.06 1.20
C ARG A 140 3.52 8.24 0.30
N ILE A 141 2.37 8.19 -0.40
CA ILE A 141 1.89 9.30 -1.24
C ILE A 141 1.70 10.61 -0.46
N ARG A 142 1.59 10.53 0.88
CA ARG A 142 1.59 11.71 1.76
C ARG A 142 2.80 12.61 1.51
N ALA A 143 3.98 12.06 1.22
CA ALA A 143 5.17 12.86 0.92
C ALA A 143 4.98 13.69 -0.36
N GLY A 144 4.53 13.04 -1.44
CA GLY A 144 4.25 13.69 -2.73
C GLY A 144 3.12 14.71 -2.64
N VAL A 145 2.00 14.38 -1.99
CA VAL A 145 0.88 15.33 -1.78
C VAL A 145 1.33 16.54 -0.98
N ASN A 146 2.10 16.34 0.10
CA ASN A 146 2.62 17.45 0.89
C ASN A 146 3.57 18.34 0.07
N HIS A 147 4.38 17.75 -0.83
CA HIS A 147 5.25 18.50 -1.71
C HIS A 147 4.45 19.37 -2.69
N VAL A 148 3.51 18.80 -3.43
CA VAL A 148 2.65 19.53 -4.38
C VAL A 148 1.87 20.65 -3.68
N VAL A 149 1.31 20.38 -2.50
CA VAL A 149 0.60 21.42 -1.72
C VAL A 149 1.54 22.54 -1.29
N ARG A 150 2.76 22.23 -0.86
CA ARG A 150 3.74 23.23 -0.43
C ARG A 150 4.24 24.07 -1.60
N GLU A 151 4.50 23.44 -2.73
CA GLU A 151 4.88 24.12 -3.97
C GLU A 151 3.78 25.08 -4.44
N ALA A 152 2.51 24.65 -4.41
CA ALA A 152 1.36 25.52 -4.70
C ALA A 152 1.22 26.70 -3.73
N LEU A 153 1.76 26.59 -2.52
CA LEU A 153 1.82 27.66 -1.52
C LEU A 153 3.12 28.49 -1.59
N GLY A 154 4.01 28.21 -2.56
CA GLY A 154 5.31 28.89 -2.70
C GLY A 154 6.30 28.58 -1.58
N ILE A 155 6.14 27.46 -0.87
CA ILE A 155 7.02 27.04 0.22
C ILE A 155 8.13 26.16 -0.35
N ASP A 156 9.31 26.74 -0.53
CA ASP A 156 10.49 25.99 -0.96
C ASP A 156 11.11 25.22 0.22
N ARG A 157 11.14 23.89 0.10
CA ARG A 157 11.85 23.01 1.03
C ARG A 157 12.39 21.80 0.29
N PRO A 158 13.57 21.31 0.67
CA PRO A 158 14.11 20.08 0.12
C PRO A 158 13.13 18.94 0.37
N ALA A 159 12.78 18.23 -0.70
CA ALA A 159 11.96 17.03 -0.69
C ALA A 159 12.76 15.88 -1.30
N ASN A 160 12.58 14.69 -0.77
CA ASN A 160 13.21 13.48 -1.28
C ASN A 160 12.21 12.32 -1.14
N PHE A 161 11.59 11.96 -2.25
CA PHE A 161 10.65 10.84 -2.36
C PHE A 161 10.69 10.30 -3.79
N ASP A 162 10.26 9.06 -3.97
CA ASP A 162 10.51 8.27 -5.18
C ASP A 162 9.94 8.95 -6.43
N GLU A 163 8.70 9.45 -6.37
CA GLU A 163 8.07 10.12 -7.52
C GLU A 163 8.81 11.40 -7.94
N LEU A 164 9.39 12.16 -7.00
CA LEU A 164 10.20 13.33 -7.35
C LEU A 164 11.51 12.92 -8.02
N ARG A 165 12.17 11.86 -7.53
CA ARG A 165 13.39 11.36 -8.16
C ARG A 165 13.12 10.83 -9.57
N VAL A 166 12.03 10.08 -9.77
CA VAL A 166 11.59 9.67 -11.11
C VAL A 166 11.31 10.89 -11.98
N ALA A 167 10.61 11.91 -11.48
CA ALA A 167 10.31 13.13 -12.23
C ALA A 167 11.59 13.84 -12.70
N VAL A 168 12.57 14.01 -11.80
CA VAL A 168 13.86 14.63 -12.10
C VAL A 168 14.63 13.85 -13.17
N LEU A 169 14.63 12.51 -13.10
CA LEU A 169 15.43 11.67 -14.00
C LEU A 169 14.77 11.41 -15.36
N THR A 170 13.44 11.51 -15.45
CA THR A 170 12.67 11.18 -16.67
C THR A 170 12.07 12.39 -17.37
N GLY A 171 11.98 13.53 -16.68
CA GLY A 171 11.25 14.71 -17.15
C GLY A 171 9.72 14.58 -17.08
N ILE A 172 9.18 13.49 -16.51
CA ILE A 172 7.75 13.36 -16.26
C ILE A 172 7.36 14.33 -15.14
N PRO A 173 6.29 15.13 -15.29
CA PRO A 173 5.83 16.02 -14.22
C PRO A 173 5.51 15.27 -12.93
N VAL A 174 6.00 15.75 -11.78
CA VAL A 174 5.81 15.11 -10.48
C VAL A 174 4.32 15.02 -10.11
N GLU A 175 3.51 15.99 -10.53
CA GLU A 175 2.07 16.04 -10.31
C GLU A 175 1.35 14.91 -11.03
N ALA A 176 1.84 14.47 -12.19
CA ALA A 176 1.27 13.35 -12.92
C ALA A 176 1.49 12.04 -12.15
N LEU A 177 2.70 11.83 -11.61
CA LEU A 177 3.05 10.66 -10.80
C LEU A 177 2.28 10.63 -9.48
N VAL A 178 2.26 11.77 -8.77
CA VAL A 178 1.52 11.92 -7.50
C VAL A 178 0.01 11.79 -7.73
N GLY A 179 -0.51 12.37 -8.82
CA GLY A 179 -1.92 12.28 -9.20
C GLY A 179 -2.36 10.84 -9.50
N PHE A 180 -1.53 10.08 -10.22
CA PHE A 180 -1.77 8.66 -10.47
C PHE A 180 -1.78 7.82 -9.19
N ALA A 181 -0.80 8.05 -8.29
CA ALA A 181 -0.73 7.38 -7.00
C ALA A 181 -1.97 7.69 -6.13
N LEU A 182 -2.40 8.97 -6.09
CA LEU A 182 -3.59 9.40 -5.38
C LEU A 182 -4.87 8.78 -5.95
N LEU A 183 -5.01 8.73 -7.27
CA LEU A 183 -6.13 8.06 -7.92
C LEU A 183 -6.19 6.57 -7.55
N THR A 184 -5.04 5.89 -7.57
CA THR A 184 -4.93 4.48 -7.17
C THR A 184 -5.35 4.28 -5.71
N LEU A 185 -4.93 5.17 -4.81
CA LEU A 185 -5.35 5.16 -3.40
C LEU A 185 -6.87 5.33 -3.27
N LEU A 186 -7.45 6.33 -3.92
CA LEU A 186 -8.88 6.61 -3.83
C LEU A 186 -9.72 5.44 -4.39
N VAL A 187 -9.36 4.91 -5.56
CA VAL A 187 -10.06 3.80 -6.20
C VAL A 187 -9.94 2.52 -5.35
N SER A 188 -8.74 2.19 -4.88
CA SER A 188 -8.51 0.98 -4.09
C SER A 188 -9.19 1.07 -2.72
N VAL A 189 -9.12 2.21 -2.02
CA VAL A 189 -9.81 2.40 -0.73
C VAL A 189 -11.33 2.37 -0.90
N ALA A 190 -11.86 3.06 -1.92
CA ALA A 190 -13.29 3.01 -2.23
C ALA A 190 -13.76 1.57 -2.51
N TRP A 191 -12.97 0.81 -3.27
CA TRP A 191 -13.24 -0.60 -3.54
C TRP A 191 -13.18 -1.46 -2.28
N LEU A 192 -12.10 -1.35 -1.50
CA LEU A 192 -11.87 -2.15 -0.29
C LEU A 192 -12.86 -1.83 0.83
N SER A 193 -13.40 -0.61 0.87
CA SER A 193 -14.41 -0.19 1.85
C SER A 193 -15.67 -1.07 1.84
N ARG A 194 -15.97 -1.73 0.70
CA ARG A 194 -17.10 -2.67 0.56
C ARG A 194 -16.94 -3.92 1.41
N PHE A 195 -15.72 -4.28 1.78
CA PHE A 195 -15.41 -5.44 2.61
C PHE A 195 -15.38 -5.14 4.12
N LEU A 196 -15.58 -3.88 4.51
CA LEU A 196 -15.71 -3.50 5.92
C LEU A 196 -17.06 -3.98 6.49
N PRO A 197 -17.10 -4.44 7.76
CA PRO A 197 -18.31 -4.97 8.36
C PRO A 197 -19.43 -3.90 8.39
N PRO A 198 -20.61 -4.18 7.80
CA PRO A 198 -21.72 -3.23 7.81
C PRO A 198 -22.16 -2.93 9.24
N GLY A 199 -22.53 -1.68 9.51
CA GLY A 199 -22.90 -1.20 10.85
C GLY A 199 -21.73 -1.00 11.83
N ARG A 200 -20.50 -1.41 11.49
CA ARG A 200 -19.30 -1.28 12.36
C ARG A 200 -18.05 -0.79 11.64
N ARG A 201 -18.23 -0.14 10.49
CA ARG A 201 -17.13 0.35 9.66
C ARG A 201 -16.18 1.26 10.43
N LEU A 202 -16.71 2.17 11.25
CA LEU A 202 -15.90 3.09 12.06
C LEU A 202 -15.00 2.34 13.05
N VAL A 203 -15.55 1.34 13.76
CA VAL A 203 -14.78 0.51 14.70
C VAL A 203 -13.69 -0.26 13.95
N ALA A 204 -14.03 -0.89 12.82
CA ALA A 204 -13.06 -1.61 12.01
C ALA A 204 -11.92 -0.71 11.52
N VAL A 205 -12.23 0.47 10.96
CA VAL A 205 -11.23 1.43 10.48
C VAL A 205 -10.36 1.97 11.61
N ALA A 206 -10.96 2.36 12.75
CA ALA A 206 -10.22 2.86 13.89
C ALA A 206 -9.27 1.79 14.45
N SER A 207 -9.76 0.57 14.68
CA SER A 207 -8.93 -0.53 15.18
C SER A 207 -7.84 -0.93 14.21
N MET A 208 -8.12 -0.96 12.90
CA MET A 208 -7.12 -1.19 11.86
C MET A 208 -6.04 -0.11 11.88
N THR A 209 -6.43 1.16 12.01
CA THR A 209 -5.49 2.29 12.08
C THR A 209 -4.57 2.19 13.29
N VAL A 210 -5.11 1.84 14.46
CA VAL A 210 -4.30 1.57 15.67
C VAL A 210 -3.33 0.42 15.41
N GLY A 211 -3.81 -0.69 14.84
CA GLY A 211 -2.96 -1.84 14.48
C GLY A 211 -1.83 -1.47 13.52
N MET A 212 -2.11 -0.68 12.47
CA MET A 212 -1.11 -0.20 11.52
C MET A 212 -0.10 0.74 12.17
N ALA A 213 -0.53 1.64 13.07
CA ALA A 213 0.37 2.53 13.79
C ALA A 213 1.32 1.74 14.71
N VAL A 214 0.79 0.76 15.44
CA VAL A 214 1.60 -0.15 16.25
C VAL A 214 2.55 -0.98 15.37
N SER A 215 2.06 -1.50 14.24
CA SER A 215 2.87 -2.22 13.25
C SER A 215 4.05 -1.38 12.78
N LEU A 216 3.80 -0.13 12.39
CA LEU A 216 4.82 0.79 11.91
C LEU A 216 5.85 1.11 12.99
N TYR A 217 5.40 1.38 14.22
CA TYR A 217 6.29 1.62 15.35
C TYR A 217 7.17 0.41 15.66
N LEU A 218 6.57 -0.79 15.77
CA LEU A 218 7.31 -2.02 16.06
C LEU A 218 8.27 -2.39 14.92
N TYR A 219 7.82 -2.28 13.67
CA TYR A 219 8.66 -2.57 12.52
C TYR A 219 9.80 -1.56 12.39
N ALA A 220 9.51 -0.26 12.32
CA ALA A 220 10.54 0.73 12.06
C ALA A 220 11.45 1.01 13.27
N GLY A 221 10.96 0.81 14.49
CA GLY A 221 11.69 1.13 15.72
C GLY A 221 12.37 -0.06 16.41
N VAL A 222 11.94 -1.30 16.15
CA VAL A 222 12.42 -2.47 16.89
C VAL A 222 12.84 -3.62 15.98
N ILE A 223 11.92 -4.12 15.15
CA ILE A 223 12.13 -5.35 14.38
C ILE A 223 12.99 -5.09 13.15
N GLY A 224 12.73 -4.02 12.41
CA GLY A 224 13.42 -3.64 11.19
C GLY A 224 14.93 -3.54 11.37
N PRO A 225 15.43 -2.71 12.32
CA PRO A 225 16.87 -2.59 12.63
C PRO A 225 17.54 -3.91 13.06
N TRP A 226 16.78 -4.90 13.51
CA TRP A 226 17.31 -6.21 13.88
C TRP A 226 17.38 -7.17 12.68
N LEU A 227 16.48 -7.01 11.69
CA LEU A 227 16.43 -7.84 10.49
C LEU A 227 17.38 -7.37 9.39
N LEU A 228 17.47 -6.05 9.20
CA LEU A 228 18.26 -5.40 8.17
C LEU A 228 18.93 -4.15 8.78
N PRO A 229 20.11 -3.75 8.26
CA PRO A 229 20.78 -2.54 8.71
C PRO A 229 19.92 -1.28 8.50
#